data_AF-N9S3Q8-F1
#
_entry.id   AF-N9S3Q8-F1
#
_cell.length_a   1.000
_cell.length_b   1.000
_cell.length_c   1.000
_cell.angle_alpha   90.00
_cell.angle_beta   90.00
_cell.angle_gamma   90.00
#
_symmetry.space_group_name_H-M   'P 1'
#
loop_
_entity.id
_entity.type
_entity.pdbx_description
1 polymer ?
#
loop_
_entity_poly.entity_id
_entity_poly.type
_entity_poly.pdbx_seq_one_letter_code
_entity_poly.pdbx_strand_id
1 'polypeptide(L)'
;MEKVTGIKSVDFKIIAVGHGVVNWNGPTTLSNEGRTVDNHTLPKLRGYTNLTGKIKEETGYKYKKEAADIDFKENPLYISQNCIRHHLFRDQAFDLHFAAEKSLENVLASVTGLIRGYVVPASQCKRTSPLLLEDFVDTLGNGNFEQMGRSGSKEKEKNKKGEESSNSFFSKTTFGDTEYTSYGSIGIEHLEFISLDNKFDRAAMIIKDNQGQDVAQKVQDFIQSLAPERQPKAVFHPNYIRKGTIYQEGEAGILLDQEAIDILVKTTLDLIANLSIRQAKGYMYVDSIEVDYNDSNKMMRIKRSPDEISPEPKTDYAVYFAAK
;
A
#
# COMPACT_ATOMS: atom_id res chain seq x y z
N MET A 1 -35.56 3.72 2.89
CA MET A 1 -34.09 3.84 3.08
C MET A 1 -33.58 4.86 2.09
N GLU A 2 -33.01 5.95 2.58
CA GLU A 2 -32.42 6.96 1.71
C GLU A 2 -31.12 6.43 1.08
N LYS A 3 -30.91 6.73 -0.20
CA LYS A 3 -29.69 6.35 -0.91
C LYS A 3 -28.55 7.26 -0.45
N VAL A 4 -27.36 6.68 -0.22
CA VAL A 4 -26.13 7.45 0.01
C VAL A 4 -25.72 8.13 -1.30
N THR A 5 -25.62 9.46 -1.26
CA THR A 5 -25.23 10.37 -2.35
C THR A 5 -23.96 11.14 -1.94
N GLY A 6 -23.31 11.80 -2.91
CA GLY A 6 -22.02 12.48 -2.71
C GLY A 6 -20.82 11.64 -3.18
N ILE A 7 -19.62 12.19 -2.99
CA ILE A 7 -18.35 11.54 -3.37
C ILE A 7 -18.11 10.31 -2.50
N LYS A 8 -17.98 9.14 -3.13
CA LYS A 8 -17.87 7.83 -2.47
C LYS A 8 -16.43 7.36 -2.36
N SER A 9 -15.62 7.73 -3.33
CA SER A 9 -14.18 7.51 -3.31
C SER A 9 -13.46 8.64 -4.03
N VAL A 10 -12.20 8.85 -3.65
CA VAL A 10 -11.27 9.67 -4.40
C VAL A 10 -10.30 8.73 -5.09
N ASP A 11 -10.58 8.47 -6.36
CA ASP A 11 -9.78 7.59 -7.21
C ASP A 11 -8.62 8.42 -7.80
N PHE A 12 -7.48 7.79 -8.05
CA PHE A 12 -6.35 8.49 -8.66
C PHE A 12 -5.48 7.56 -9.49
N LYS A 13 -4.80 8.14 -10.47
CA LYS A 13 -3.79 7.51 -11.33
C LYS A 13 -2.46 8.18 -11.06
N ILE A 14 -1.42 7.36 -10.92
CA ILE A 14 -0.06 7.79 -10.62
C ILE A 14 0.84 7.41 -11.78
N ILE A 15 1.63 8.36 -12.24
CA ILE A 15 2.79 8.13 -13.11
C ILE A 15 4.04 8.42 -12.28
N ALA A 16 4.97 7.47 -12.26
CA ALA A 16 6.24 7.61 -11.57
C ALA A 16 7.38 7.22 -12.49
N VAL A 17 8.54 7.87 -12.34
CA VAL A 17 9.72 7.61 -13.14
C VAL A 17 10.90 7.24 -12.25
N GLY A 18 11.85 6.49 -12.78
CA GLY A 18 12.96 5.97 -11.99
C GLY A 18 14.09 5.40 -12.83
N HIS A 19 15.05 4.83 -12.11
CA HIS A 19 16.15 4.07 -12.69
C HIS A 19 16.55 2.94 -11.75
N GLY A 20 16.72 1.74 -12.30
CA GLY A 20 17.07 0.56 -11.53
C GLY A 20 15.91 -0.06 -10.74
N VAL A 21 16.17 -1.24 -10.19
CA VAL A 21 15.19 -1.97 -9.38
C VAL A 21 15.26 -1.50 -7.93
N VAL A 22 14.17 -0.92 -7.44
CA VAL A 22 14.02 -0.54 -6.02
C VAL A 22 13.41 -1.63 -5.14
N ASN A 23 12.63 -2.56 -5.71
CA ASN A 23 11.97 -3.64 -4.97
C ASN A 23 12.29 -5.03 -5.54
N TRP A 24 13.22 -5.72 -4.87
CA TRP A 24 13.67 -7.06 -5.24
C TRP A 24 12.75 -8.16 -4.69
N ASN A 25 12.69 -9.29 -5.39
CA ASN A 25 12.02 -10.50 -4.89
C ASN A 25 12.99 -11.37 -4.09
N GLY A 26 14.15 -11.67 -4.69
CA GLY A 26 15.19 -12.46 -4.03
C GLY A 26 15.92 -13.43 -4.95
N PRO A 27 16.85 -14.24 -4.40
CA PRO A 27 17.53 -15.28 -5.15
C PRO A 27 16.52 -16.33 -5.63
N THR A 28 16.59 -16.69 -6.90
CA THR A 28 15.70 -17.65 -7.56
C THR A 28 16.53 -18.70 -8.28
N THR A 29 16.20 -19.97 -8.04
CA THR A 29 16.82 -21.09 -8.76
C THR A 29 16.35 -21.10 -10.22
N LEU A 30 17.31 -20.97 -11.15
CA LEU A 30 17.12 -20.90 -12.59
C LEU A 30 18.07 -21.86 -13.31
N SER A 31 17.87 -22.02 -14.62
CA SER A 31 18.84 -22.65 -15.51
C SER A 31 19.74 -21.56 -16.13
N ASN A 32 21.01 -21.89 -16.37
CA ASN A 32 21.91 -21.12 -17.21
C ASN A 32 22.74 -22.11 -18.03
N GLU A 33 22.55 -22.11 -19.35
CA GLU A 33 23.19 -23.06 -20.28
C GLU A 33 22.96 -24.53 -19.87
N GLY A 34 21.75 -24.85 -19.41
CA GLY A 34 21.37 -26.19 -18.95
C GLY A 34 21.91 -26.60 -17.56
N ARG A 35 22.59 -25.70 -16.84
CA ARG A 35 23.02 -25.92 -15.44
C ARG A 35 22.14 -25.14 -14.48
N THR A 36 21.84 -25.74 -13.33
CA THR A 36 21.10 -25.03 -12.28
C THR A 36 22.00 -23.99 -11.59
N VAL A 37 21.48 -22.77 -11.46
CA VAL A 37 22.11 -21.65 -10.75
C VAL A 37 21.16 -21.13 -9.67
N ASP A 38 21.67 -21.02 -8.44
CA ASP A 38 20.88 -20.66 -7.24
C ASP A 38 21.11 -19.22 -6.76
N ASN A 39 22.12 -18.54 -7.32
CA ASN A 39 22.56 -17.21 -6.91
C ASN A 39 22.17 -16.11 -7.90
N HIS A 40 21.16 -16.34 -8.75
CA HIS A 40 20.58 -15.32 -9.60
C HIS A 40 19.45 -14.59 -8.85
N THR A 41 19.56 -13.27 -8.67
CA THR A 41 18.49 -12.49 -7.99
C THR A 41 17.51 -11.91 -9.02
N LEU A 42 16.24 -12.21 -8.84
CA LEU A 42 15.17 -11.63 -9.66
C LEU A 42 14.49 -10.46 -8.93
N PRO A 43 14.07 -9.42 -9.67
CA PRO A 43 13.15 -8.42 -9.17
C PRO A 43 11.73 -9.00 -9.09
N LYS A 44 10.77 -8.20 -8.61
CA LYS A 44 9.37 -8.60 -8.65
C LYS A 44 8.82 -8.44 -10.08
N LEU A 45 8.47 -9.57 -10.69
CA LEU A 45 7.92 -9.64 -12.04
C LEU A 45 6.48 -10.16 -11.97
N ARG A 46 5.53 -9.45 -12.57
CA ARG A 46 4.11 -9.80 -12.49
C ARG A 46 3.85 -11.13 -13.18
N GLY A 47 3.23 -12.08 -12.46
CA GLY A 47 2.82 -13.36 -13.06
C GLY A 47 3.98 -14.27 -13.46
N TYR A 48 5.22 -13.93 -13.11
CA TYR A 48 6.39 -14.72 -13.47
C TYR A 48 6.43 -16.05 -12.70
N THR A 49 6.82 -17.11 -13.41
CA THR A 49 7.16 -18.41 -12.84
C THR A 49 8.52 -18.84 -13.36
N ASN A 50 9.36 -19.38 -12.48
CA ASN A 50 10.68 -19.91 -12.83
C ASN A 50 10.62 -21.33 -13.42
N LEU A 51 9.44 -21.88 -13.65
CA LEU A 51 9.22 -23.22 -14.20
C LEU A 51 8.85 -23.14 -15.68
N THR A 52 9.32 -24.09 -16.49
CA THR A 52 8.95 -24.19 -17.92
C THR A 52 7.65 -24.95 -18.15
N GLY A 53 7.10 -25.60 -17.12
CA GLY A 53 5.95 -26.51 -17.22
C GLY A 53 6.31 -27.95 -17.61
N LYS A 54 7.55 -28.22 -18.02
CA LYS A 54 8.02 -29.59 -18.29
C LYS A 54 8.37 -30.33 -17.00
N ILE A 55 8.00 -31.60 -16.92
CA ILE A 55 8.26 -32.49 -15.78
C ILE A 55 8.97 -33.74 -16.30
N LYS A 56 10.04 -34.19 -15.64
CA LYS A 56 10.67 -35.48 -15.92
C LYS A 56 9.86 -36.59 -15.25
N GLU A 57 9.17 -37.41 -16.04
CA GLU A 57 8.21 -38.43 -15.56
C GLU A 57 8.78 -39.38 -14.49
N GLU A 58 10.03 -39.80 -14.65
CA GLU A 58 10.69 -40.75 -13.74
C GLU A 58 11.02 -40.18 -12.35
N THR A 59 11.21 -38.86 -12.25
CA THR A 59 11.77 -38.22 -11.03
C THR A 59 10.86 -37.14 -10.45
N GLY A 60 9.82 -36.74 -11.18
CA GLY A 60 8.99 -35.58 -10.84
C GLY A 60 9.73 -34.24 -10.94
N TYR A 61 10.97 -34.21 -11.44
CA TYR A 61 11.76 -32.99 -11.53
C TYR A 61 11.12 -31.98 -12.49
N LYS A 62 10.86 -30.76 -12.00
CA LYS A 62 10.29 -29.65 -12.77
C LYS A 62 11.40 -28.80 -13.35
N TYR A 63 11.44 -28.69 -14.67
CA TYR A 63 12.46 -27.92 -15.37
C TYR A 63 12.34 -26.42 -15.09
N LYS A 64 13.49 -25.78 -14.92
CA LYS A 64 13.62 -24.34 -14.64
C LYS A 64 13.82 -23.56 -15.92
N LYS A 65 13.30 -22.33 -15.96
CA LYS A 65 13.55 -21.39 -17.08
C LYS A 65 15.02 -20.95 -17.08
N GLU A 66 15.50 -20.57 -18.27
CA GLU A 66 16.79 -19.92 -18.42
C GLU A 66 16.76 -18.53 -17.79
N ALA A 67 17.88 -18.08 -17.22
CA ALA A 67 17.92 -16.79 -16.52
C ALA A 67 17.69 -15.58 -17.43
N ALA A 68 17.94 -15.73 -18.74
CA ALA A 68 17.68 -14.72 -19.75
C ALA A 68 16.28 -14.86 -20.43
N ASP A 69 15.53 -15.93 -20.13
CA ASP A 69 14.23 -16.22 -20.73
C ASP A 69 13.10 -15.54 -19.95
N ILE A 70 13.01 -14.21 -20.11
CA ILE A 70 12.00 -13.37 -19.46
C ILE A 70 11.44 -12.37 -20.50
N ASP A 71 10.14 -12.42 -20.72
CA ASP A 71 9.42 -11.40 -21.48
C ASP A 71 8.88 -10.34 -20.52
N PHE A 72 9.44 -9.13 -20.55
CA PHE A 72 9.01 -8.03 -19.68
C PHE A 72 7.69 -7.37 -20.12
N LYS A 73 7.13 -7.70 -21.27
CA LYS A 73 5.77 -7.28 -21.65
C LYS A 73 4.72 -8.19 -21.02
N GLU A 74 4.98 -9.49 -20.97
CA GLU A 74 4.09 -10.46 -20.29
C GLU A 74 4.29 -10.46 -18.77
N ASN A 75 5.54 -10.32 -18.33
CA ASN A 75 5.94 -10.32 -16.92
C ASN A 75 6.66 -9.01 -16.55
N PRO A 76 5.95 -7.86 -16.58
CA PRO A 76 6.56 -6.57 -16.30
C PRO A 76 7.10 -6.49 -14.87
N LEU A 77 8.14 -5.68 -14.72
CA LEU A 77 8.64 -5.25 -13.43
C LEU A 77 7.52 -4.53 -12.67
N TYR A 78 7.43 -4.75 -11.36
CA TYR A 78 6.55 -3.93 -10.54
C TYR A 78 7.14 -3.67 -9.15
N ILE A 79 6.77 -2.52 -8.57
CA ILE A 79 6.99 -2.24 -7.15
C ILE A 79 5.71 -2.65 -6.42
N SER A 80 5.87 -3.54 -5.42
CA SER A 80 4.70 -4.03 -4.70
C SER A 80 4.06 -2.93 -3.84
N GLN A 81 2.72 -2.96 -3.72
CA GLN A 81 1.96 -2.06 -2.87
C GLN A 81 2.51 -2.01 -1.42
N ASN A 82 3.02 -3.13 -0.89
CA ASN A 82 3.64 -3.17 0.43
C ASN A 82 4.91 -2.31 0.52
N CYS A 83 5.73 -2.30 -0.52
CA CYS A 83 6.92 -1.47 -0.59
C CYS A 83 6.54 0.01 -0.71
N ILE A 84 5.54 0.33 -1.54
CA ILE A 84 5.01 1.69 -1.68
C ILE A 84 4.47 2.21 -0.35
N ARG A 85 3.60 1.44 0.31
CA ARG A 85 3.04 1.79 1.63
C ARG A 85 4.12 1.96 2.70
N HIS A 86 5.15 1.11 2.68
CA HIS A 86 6.26 1.27 3.62
C HIS A 86 6.96 2.63 3.45
N HIS A 87 7.21 3.07 2.21
CA HIS A 87 7.87 4.34 1.95
C HIS A 87 6.95 5.56 2.15
N LEU A 88 5.65 5.45 1.85
CA LEU A 88 4.66 6.49 2.16
C LEU A 88 4.57 6.81 3.66
N PHE A 89 4.78 5.81 4.52
CA PHE A 89 4.68 5.95 5.98
C PHE A 89 6.01 5.61 6.67
N ARG A 90 7.14 5.89 6.00
CA ARG A 90 8.47 5.45 6.44
C ARG A 90 8.85 6.00 7.81
N ASP A 91 8.48 7.24 8.09
CA ASP A 91 8.82 7.93 9.34
C ASP A 91 8.20 7.24 10.56
N GLN A 92 7.07 6.54 10.37
CA GLN A 92 6.33 5.82 11.40
C GLN A 92 6.43 4.30 11.24
N ALA A 93 7.46 3.80 10.55
CA ALA A 93 7.61 2.37 10.26
C ALA A 93 7.71 1.51 11.52
N PHE A 94 8.31 2.03 12.60
CA PHE A 94 8.58 1.28 13.82
C PHE A 94 7.63 1.62 14.99
N ASP A 95 6.84 2.69 14.90
CA ASP A 95 6.01 3.17 16.01
C ASP A 95 4.93 2.16 16.43
N LEU A 96 4.40 1.39 15.46
CA LEU A 96 3.41 0.34 15.73
C LEU A 96 3.92 -0.75 16.67
N HIS A 97 5.22 -1.04 16.70
CA HIS A 97 5.78 -2.04 17.63
C HIS A 97 5.63 -1.62 19.09
N PHE A 98 5.57 -0.31 19.35
CA PHE A 98 5.42 0.26 20.68
C PHE A 98 3.96 0.59 21.01
N ALA A 99 3.01 0.31 20.12
CA ALA A 99 1.59 0.63 20.32
C ALA A 99 0.92 -0.14 21.47
N ALA A 100 1.51 -1.27 21.90
CA ALA A 100 1.06 -2.00 23.09
C ALA A 100 1.60 -1.38 24.40
N GLU A 101 2.77 -0.73 24.34
CA GLU A 101 3.46 -0.13 25.50
C GLU A 101 3.13 1.37 25.67
N LYS A 102 2.80 2.06 24.58
CA LYS A 102 2.44 3.48 24.51
C LYS A 102 0.97 3.64 24.13
N SER A 103 0.33 4.71 24.60
CA SER A 103 -1.11 4.97 24.40
C SER A 103 -1.53 4.84 22.93
N LEU A 104 -2.50 3.96 22.67
CA LEU A 104 -3.09 3.71 21.34
C LEU A 104 -3.81 4.95 20.77
N GLU A 105 -4.14 5.91 21.63
CA GLU A 105 -4.71 7.20 21.25
C GLU A 105 -3.77 7.99 20.32
N ASN A 106 -2.46 7.94 20.59
CA ASN A 106 -1.46 8.63 19.76
C ASN A 106 -1.29 7.93 18.40
N VAL A 107 -1.47 6.62 18.35
CA VAL A 107 -1.45 5.87 17.09
C VAL A 107 -2.69 6.24 16.28
N LEU A 108 -3.86 6.31 16.90
CA LEU A 108 -5.11 6.67 16.24
C LEU A 108 -5.08 8.11 15.71
N ALA A 109 -4.61 9.07 16.51
CA ALA A 109 -4.42 10.47 16.13
C ALA A 109 -3.11 10.69 15.34
N SER A 110 -2.93 9.93 14.26
CA SER A 110 -1.78 10.05 13.36
C SER A 110 -2.13 9.68 11.92
N VAL A 111 -1.27 10.04 10.96
CA VAL A 111 -1.41 9.60 9.56
C VAL A 111 -1.45 8.06 9.47
N THR A 112 -0.63 7.37 10.26
CA THR A 112 -0.67 5.89 10.33
C THR A 112 -2.03 5.38 10.80
N GLY A 113 -2.60 5.98 11.85
CA GLY A 113 -3.92 5.61 12.38
C GLY A 113 -5.04 5.85 11.39
N LEU A 114 -5.07 7.04 10.79
CA LEU A 114 -6.19 7.49 9.97
C LEU A 114 -6.13 6.96 8.52
N ILE A 115 -4.94 6.83 7.94
CA ILE A 115 -4.75 6.48 6.52
C ILE A 115 -4.12 5.10 6.33
N ARG A 116 -2.99 4.79 6.98
CA ARG A 116 -2.27 3.52 6.75
C ARG A 116 -3.04 2.31 7.28
N GLY A 117 -3.80 2.49 8.35
CA GLY A 117 -4.39 1.38 9.09
C GLY A 117 -3.36 0.65 9.95
N TYR A 118 -3.86 -0.09 10.93
CA TYR A 118 -3.03 -0.80 11.90
C TYR A 118 -3.74 -2.02 12.47
N VAL A 119 -2.93 -2.91 13.06
CA VAL A 119 -3.38 -4.04 13.86
C VAL A 119 -2.52 -4.09 15.11
N VAL A 120 -3.15 -4.22 16.28
CA VAL A 120 -2.47 -4.41 17.56
C VAL A 120 -2.61 -5.88 17.97
N PRO A 121 -1.54 -6.69 17.89
CA PRO A 121 -1.64 -8.14 18.14
C PRO A 121 -2.15 -8.49 19.55
N ALA A 122 -1.76 -7.71 20.56
CA ALA A 122 -2.11 -7.99 21.95
C ALA A 122 -3.60 -7.77 22.26
N SER A 123 -4.19 -6.69 21.74
CA SER A 123 -5.59 -6.32 22.03
C SER A 123 -6.58 -6.68 20.93
N GLN A 124 -6.09 -7.19 19.79
CA GLN A 124 -6.87 -7.42 18.57
C GLN A 124 -7.55 -6.16 17.99
N CYS A 125 -7.23 -4.98 18.52
CA CYS A 125 -7.69 -3.70 17.98
C CYS A 125 -7.12 -3.50 16.59
N LYS A 126 -7.95 -3.03 15.66
CA LYS A 126 -7.55 -2.85 14.26
C LYS A 126 -8.33 -1.74 13.60
N ARG A 127 -7.70 -1.13 12.61
CA ARG A 127 -8.34 -0.17 11.71
C ARG A 127 -7.93 -0.48 10.28
N THR A 128 -8.91 -0.73 9.44
CA THR A 128 -8.71 -0.96 8.00
C THR A 128 -8.25 0.33 7.35
N SER A 129 -7.27 0.23 6.45
CA SER A 129 -6.82 1.39 5.67
C SER A 129 -7.92 1.85 4.71
N PRO A 130 -8.27 3.15 4.67
CA PRO A 130 -9.10 3.69 3.60
C PRO A 130 -8.36 3.82 2.26
N LEU A 131 -7.04 3.72 2.25
CA LEU A 131 -6.19 3.85 1.06
C LEU A 131 -5.93 2.50 0.41
N LEU A 132 -6.46 2.32 -0.80
CA LEU A 132 -6.14 1.23 -1.71
C LEU A 132 -5.09 1.70 -2.72
N LEU A 133 -4.06 0.90 -2.94
CA LEU A 133 -3.05 1.11 -3.99
C LEU A 133 -2.87 -0.18 -4.77
N GLU A 134 -2.92 -0.08 -6.10
CA GLU A 134 -2.41 -1.13 -6.96
C GLU A 134 -0.87 -1.16 -6.88
N ASP A 135 -0.29 -2.20 -7.47
CA ASP A 135 1.15 -2.24 -7.66
C ASP A 135 1.56 -1.20 -8.73
N PHE A 136 2.80 -0.73 -8.66
CA PHE A 136 3.36 0.21 -9.63
C PHE A 136 4.03 -0.61 -10.73
N VAL A 137 3.37 -0.71 -11.89
CA VAL A 137 3.78 -1.60 -12.98
C VAL A 137 4.58 -0.82 -14.01
N ASP A 138 5.78 -1.31 -14.34
CA ASP A 138 6.66 -0.72 -15.34
C ASP A 138 6.06 -0.86 -16.74
N THR A 139 6.16 0.22 -17.52
CA THR A 139 5.66 0.31 -18.90
C THR A 139 6.77 0.21 -19.93
N LEU A 140 8.03 0.45 -19.55
CA LEU A 140 9.16 0.50 -20.50
C LEU A 140 9.76 -0.89 -20.77
N GLY A 141 9.91 -1.73 -19.75
CA GLY A 141 10.45 -3.08 -19.90
C GLY A 141 11.95 -3.12 -20.22
N ASN A 142 12.72 -2.12 -19.80
CA ASN A 142 14.17 -2.00 -20.04
C ASN A 142 15.00 -2.92 -19.14
N GLY A 143 14.61 -4.20 -19.04
CA GLY A 143 15.27 -5.20 -18.23
C GLY A 143 16.31 -6.01 -19.01
N ASN A 144 17.35 -6.47 -18.33
CA ASN A 144 18.32 -7.40 -18.90
C ASN A 144 18.97 -8.28 -17.83
N PHE A 145 19.56 -9.39 -18.28
CA PHE A 145 20.47 -10.17 -17.44
C PHE A 145 21.79 -9.41 -17.26
N GLU A 146 22.27 -9.31 -16.02
CA GLU A 146 23.54 -8.67 -15.69
C GLU A 146 24.39 -9.61 -14.81
N GLN A 147 25.60 -9.87 -15.30
CA GLN A 147 26.61 -10.64 -14.58
C GLN A 147 27.42 -9.72 -13.69
N MET A 148 27.48 -10.06 -12.40
CA MET A 148 28.19 -9.30 -11.37
C MET A 148 29.37 -10.11 -10.84
N GLY A 149 30.35 -9.42 -10.28
CA GLY A 149 31.53 -10.01 -9.64
C GLY A 149 31.98 -9.25 -8.41
N ARG A 150 32.68 -9.93 -7.50
CA ARG A 150 33.43 -9.31 -6.40
C ARG A 150 34.87 -9.04 -6.86
N SER A 151 35.39 -7.85 -6.54
CA SER A 151 36.82 -7.55 -6.70
C SER A 151 37.60 -8.24 -5.57
N GLY A 152 38.62 -9.05 -5.89
CA GLY A 152 39.41 -9.81 -4.92
C GLY A 152 39.80 -11.22 -5.40
N SER A 153 40.41 -12.01 -4.51
CA SER A 153 40.83 -13.40 -4.81
C SER A 153 39.62 -14.31 -5.04
N LYS A 154 39.75 -15.27 -5.97
CA LYS A 154 38.75 -16.31 -6.24
C LYS A 154 38.75 -17.43 -5.20
N GLU A 155 39.21 -17.15 -3.99
CA GLU A 155 39.36 -18.15 -2.94
C GLU A 155 38.00 -18.77 -2.61
N LYS A 156 37.96 -20.09 -2.60
CA LYS A 156 36.75 -20.84 -2.34
C LYS A 156 36.51 -20.83 -0.83
N GLU A 157 35.39 -20.26 -0.41
CA GLU A 157 34.95 -20.37 0.98
C GLU A 157 34.06 -21.61 1.13
N LYS A 158 34.13 -22.26 2.29
CA LYS A 158 33.19 -23.33 2.64
C LYS A 158 31.80 -22.73 2.79
N ASN A 159 30.85 -23.22 2.00
CA ASN A 159 29.44 -22.84 2.15
C ASN A 159 28.87 -23.42 3.47
N LYS A 160 27.61 -23.07 3.82
CA LYS A 160 26.92 -23.58 5.03
C LYS A 160 26.76 -25.11 5.07
N LYS A 161 27.08 -25.83 3.97
CA LYS A 161 27.07 -27.29 3.85
C LYS A 161 28.48 -27.90 3.86
N GLY A 162 29.54 -27.10 4.04
CA GLY A 162 30.93 -27.55 4.09
C GLY A 162 31.61 -27.74 2.72
N GLU A 163 30.95 -27.37 1.62
CA GLU A 163 31.49 -27.50 0.26
C GLU A 163 32.25 -26.24 -0.15
N GLU A 164 33.39 -26.41 -0.83
CA GLU A 164 34.16 -25.29 -1.38
C GLU A 164 33.48 -24.73 -2.63
N SER A 165 32.91 -23.54 -2.52
CA SER A 165 32.24 -22.86 -3.63
C SER A 165 32.80 -21.45 -3.83
N SER A 166 33.06 -21.07 -5.08
CA SER A 166 33.42 -19.69 -5.41
C SER A 166 32.13 -18.88 -5.54
N ASN A 167 31.86 -18.01 -4.56
CA ASN A 167 30.74 -17.06 -4.58
C ASN A 167 31.17 -15.68 -5.15
N SER A 168 32.28 -15.65 -5.87
CA SER A 168 32.85 -14.41 -6.42
C SER A 168 32.01 -13.85 -7.57
N PHE A 169 31.30 -14.72 -8.30
CA PHE A 169 30.39 -14.33 -9.38
C PHE A 169 28.93 -14.61 -8.99
N PHE A 170 28.06 -13.65 -9.24
CA PHE A 170 26.62 -13.74 -9.05
C PHE A 170 25.94 -12.95 -10.16
N SER A 171 24.65 -13.16 -10.40
CA SER A 171 23.94 -12.45 -11.45
C SER A 171 22.60 -11.94 -10.97
N LYS A 172 22.07 -10.94 -11.68
CA LYS A 172 20.76 -10.36 -11.40
C LYS A 172 20.06 -10.04 -12.72
N THR A 173 18.74 -9.98 -12.66
CA THR A 173 17.97 -9.28 -13.70
C THR A 173 17.83 -7.83 -13.26
N THR A 174 18.50 -6.91 -13.94
CA THR A 174 18.52 -5.48 -13.63
C THR A 174 17.71 -4.71 -14.67
N PHE A 175 17.45 -3.44 -14.38
CA PHE A 175 16.67 -2.54 -15.21
C PHE A 175 17.38 -1.21 -15.32
N GLY A 176 17.30 -0.58 -16.50
CA GLY A 176 17.73 0.80 -16.72
C GLY A 176 16.67 1.79 -16.26
N ASP A 177 16.30 2.73 -17.15
CA ASP A 177 15.21 3.68 -16.92
C ASP A 177 13.86 2.96 -16.83
N THR A 178 13.03 3.40 -15.89
CA THR A 178 11.72 2.82 -15.60
C THR A 178 10.64 3.89 -15.55
N GLU A 179 9.44 3.53 -16.00
CA GLU A 179 8.23 4.35 -15.88
C GLU A 179 7.12 3.46 -15.35
N TYR A 180 6.52 3.84 -14.23
CA TYR A 180 5.49 3.06 -13.57
C TYR A 180 4.14 3.75 -13.69
N THR A 181 3.12 2.96 -14.01
CA THR A 181 1.71 3.37 -13.87
C THR A 181 1.07 2.60 -12.72
N SER A 182 0.29 3.30 -11.90
CA SER A 182 -0.54 2.70 -10.85
C SER A 182 -1.86 3.43 -10.68
N TYR A 183 -2.81 2.76 -10.03
CA TYR A 183 -4.10 3.33 -9.65
C TYR A 183 -4.33 3.13 -8.15
N GLY A 184 -5.08 4.02 -7.54
CA GLY A 184 -5.51 3.86 -6.15
C GLY A 184 -6.84 4.55 -5.89
N SER A 185 -7.33 4.36 -4.67
CA SER A 185 -8.61 4.91 -4.23
C SER A 185 -8.58 5.16 -2.73
N ILE A 186 -9.08 6.32 -2.30
CA ILE A 186 -9.40 6.62 -0.90
C ILE A 186 -10.91 6.39 -0.72
N GLY A 187 -11.27 5.35 0.04
CA GLY A 187 -12.67 5.03 0.33
C GLY A 187 -13.23 5.90 1.46
N ILE A 188 -14.24 6.72 1.15
CA ILE A 188 -14.80 7.69 2.12
C ILE A 188 -15.45 7.00 3.31
N GLU A 189 -16.19 5.91 3.09
CA GLU A 189 -16.83 5.13 4.18
C GLU A 189 -15.83 4.66 5.26
N HIS A 190 -14.64 4.23 4.85
CA HIS A 190 -13.60 3.77 5.78
C HIS A 190 -12.81 4.93 6.39
N LEU A 191 -12.73 6.06 5.69
CA LEU A 191 -12.02 7.24 6.17
C LEU A 191 -12.85 8.00 7.21
N GLU A 192 -14.13 8.24 6.93
CA GLU A 192 -15.01 9.10 7.71
C GLU A 192 -15.34 8.56 9.10
N PHE A 193 -15.37 7.23 9.25
CA PHE A 193 -15.85 6.59 10.48
C PHE A 193 -14.73 5.82 11.21
N ILE A 194 -14.69 5.99 12.53
CA ILE A 194 -13.76 5.33 13.42
C ILE A 194 -14.55 4.57 14.48
N SER A 195 -14.64 3.25 14.35
CA SER A 195 -15.29 2.42 15.36
C SER A 195 -14.44 2.32 16.63
N LEU A 196 -15.08 2.53 17.78
CA LEU A 196 -14.52 2.34 19.12
C LEU A 196 -15.25 1.21 19.87
N ASP A 197 -16.02 0.40 19.15
CA ASP A 197 -16.85 -0.67 19.67
C ASP A 197 -16.41 -2.02 19.10
N ASN A 198 -16.49 -3.07 19.91
CA ASN A 198 -16.14 -4.42 19.49
C ASN A 198 -17.33 -5.24 18.98
N LYS A 199 -18.56 -4.69 18.96
CA LYS A 199 -19.76 -5.38 18.44
C LYS A 199 -19.59 -5.99 17.05
N PHE A 200 -18.81 -5.36 16.18
CA PHE A 200 -18.57 -5.81 14.80
C PHE A 200 -17.10 -6.16 14.53
N ASP A 201 -16.35 -6.54 15.57
CA ASP A 201 -14.94 -6.93 15.48
C ASP A 201 -14.07 -5.90 14.75
N ARG A 202 -14.32 -4.61 14.95
CA ARG A 202 -13.63 -3.50 14.27
C ARG A 202 -13.22 -2.36 15.20
N ALA A 203 -13.13 -2.65 16.50
CA ALA A 203 -12.67 -1.69 17.50
C ALA A 203 -11.27 -1.18 17.11
N ALA A 204 -11.18 0.10 16.78
CA ALA A 204 -9.90 0.76 16.55
C ALA A 204 -9.11 0.87 17.86
N MET A 205 -9.82 1.03 18.98
CA MET A 205 -9.29 1.06 20.33
C MET A 205 -10.41 0.70 21.31
N ILE A 206 -10.06 0.05 22.42
CA ILE A 206 -10.98 -0.20 23.53
C ILE A 206 -11.02 1.06 24.40
N ILE A 207 -12.21 1.64 24.55
CA ILE A 207 -12.43 2.85 25.36
C ILE A 207 -13.22 2.53 26.64
N LYS A 208 -13.07 3.39 27.64
CA LYS A 208 -13.98 3.46 28.80
C LYS A 208 -15.12 4.44 28.51
N ASP A 209 -16.23 4.34 29.25
CA ASP A 209 -17.48 5.09 28.99
C ASP A 209 -17.32 6.61 28.79
N ASN A 210 -16.32 7.23 29.45
CA ASN A 210 -16.10 8.69 29.38
C ASN A 210 -14.94 9.11 28.45
N GLN A 211 -14.27 8.16 27.79
CA GLN A 211 -13.05 8.43 27.04
C GLN A 211 -13.31 8.80 25.57
N GLY A 212 -14.50 8.50 25.03
CA GLY A 212 -14.83 8.71 23.62
C GLY A 212 -14.66 10.17 23.16
N GLN A 213 -15.06 11.13 24.01
CA GLN A 213 -14.95 12.55 23.70
C GLN A 213 -13.49 13.03 23.68
N ASP A 214 -12.67 12.57 24.62
CA ASP A 214 -11.25 12.91 24.68
C ASP A 214 -10.50 12.37 23.46
N VAL A 215 -10.85 11.16 23.02
CA VAL A 215 -10.27 10.55 21.81
C VAL A 215 -10.67 11.33 20.57
N ALA A 216 -11.94 11.73 20.47
CA ALA A 216 -12.44 12.55 19.37
C ALA A 216 -11.70 13.89 19.31
N GLN A 217 -11.50 14.55 20.47
CA GLN A 217 -10.74 15.79 20.53
C GLN A 217 -9.29 15.60 20.05
N LYS A 218 -8.59 14.53 20.47
CA LYS A 218 -7.23 14.24 19.99
C LYS A 218 -7.17 14.00 18.48
N VAL A 219 -8.15 13.30 17.92
CA VAL A 219 -8.25 13.10 16.47
C VAL A 219 -8.48 14.44 15.77
N GLN A 220 -9.39 15.28 16.30
CA GLN A 220 -9.65 16.62 15.76
C GLN A 220 -8.41 17.50 15.79
N ASP A 221 -7.71 17.56 16.93
CA ASP A 221 -6.50 18.36 17.12
C ASP A 221 -5.40 17.94 16.15
N PHE A 222 -5.24 16.62 15.94
CA PHE A 222 -4.30 16.10 14.95
C PHE A 222 -4.67 16.54 13.53
N ILE A 223 -5.94 16.37 13.12
CA ILE A 223 -6.38 16.77 11.78
C ILE A 223 -6.24 18.29 11.59
N GLN A 224 -6.58 19.08 12.60
CA GLN A 224 -6.38 20.53 12.62
C GLN A 224 -4.90 20.92 12.46
N SER A 225 -3.98 20.14 13.05
CA SER A 225 -2.54 20.41 12.91
C SER A 225 -2.01 20.23 11.49
N LEU A 226 -2.70 19.47 10.65
CA LEU A 226 -2.38 19.31 9.22
C LEU A 226 -2.80 20.53 8.39
N ALA A 227 -3.83 21.26 8.83
CA ALA A 227 -4.36 22.46 8.16
C ALA A 227 -4.86 23.48 9.20
N PRO A 228 -3.96 24.27 9.82
CA PRO A 228 -4.28 25.15 10.96
C PRO A 228 -5.35 26.23 10.69
N GLU A 229 -5.58 26.56 9.42
CA GLU A 229 -6.54 27.56 8.96
C GLU A 229 -7.98 27.05 8.86
N ARG A 230 -8.19 25.73 8.94
CA ARG A 230 -9.49 25.05 8.77
C ARG A 230 -10.15 24.77 10.12
N GLN A 231 -11.38 24.25 10.15
CA GLN A 231 -12.08 23.89 11.40
C GLN A 231 -12.70 22.48 11.36
N PRO A 232 -11.89 21.42 11.18
CA PRO A 232 -12.36 20.05 11.15
C PRO A 232 -13.10 19.68 12.44
N LYS A 233 -14.09 18.79 12.31
CA LYS A 233 -14.81 18.21 13.45
C LYS A 233 -14.71 16.70 13.47
N ALA A 234 -14.38 16.18 14.64
CA ALA A 234 -14.48 14.75 14.95
C ALA A 234 -15.49 14.58 16.08
N VAL A 235 -16.64 13.99 15.79
CA VAL A 235 -17.76 13.89 16.75
C VAL A 235 -17.90 12.47 17.23
N PHE A 236 -17.77 12.27 18.55
CA PHE A 236 -18.08 11.00 19.18
C PHE A 236 -19.59 10.84 19.36
N HIS A 237 -20.10 9.63 19.12
CA HIS A 237 -21.44 9.23 19.53
C HIS A 237 -21.40 7.79 20.04
N PRO A 238 -22.17 7.45 21.11
CA PRO A 238 -22.25 6.08 21.62
C PRO A 238 -22.94 5.11 20.65
N ASN A 239 -23.62 5.63 19.62
CA ASN A 239 -24.37 4.83 18.67
C ASN A 239 -24.45 5.48 17.29
N TYR A 240 -23.53 5.12 16.40
CA TYR A 240 -23.59 5.43 14.98
C TYR A 240 -24.16 4.26 14.19
N ILE A 241 -25.14 4.52 13.35
CA ILE A 241 -25.78 3.52 12.49
C ILE A 241 -25.42 3.81 11.05
N ARG A 242 -24.96 2.77 10.35
CA ARG A 242 -24.74 2.84 8.91
C ARG A 242 -26.07 3.01 8.17
N LYS A 243 -26.16 4.05 7.32
CA LYS A 243 -27.29 4.29 6.43
C LYS A 243 -27.48 3.11 5.48
N GLY A 244 -28.74 2.74 5.26
CA GLY A 244 -29.11 1.61 4.40
C GLY A 244 -29.12 0.25 5.09
N THR A 245 -28.88 0.17 6.40
CA THR A 245 -29.03 -1.07 7.16
C THR A 245 -30.49 -1.32 7.54
N ILE A 246 -30.89 -2.60 7.61
CA ILE A 246 -32.26 -3.01 7.97
C ILE A 246 -32.47 -3.13 9.49
N TYR A 247 -31.46 -3.56 10.23
CA TYR A 247 -31.57 -3.84 11.67
C TYR A 247 -31.29 -2.63 12.56
N GLN A 248 -30.82 -1.51 12.01
CA GLN A 248 -30.52 -0.26 12.75
C GLN A 248 -29.61 -0.46 13.97
N GLU A 249 -28.81 -1.52 13.97
CA GLU A 249 -27.77 -1.75 14.98
C GLU A 249 -26.60 -0.81 14.71
N GLY A 250 -26.11 -0.17 15.76
CA GLY A 250 -25.02 0.79 15.69
C GLY A 250 -23.88 0.48 16.64
N GLU A 251 -22.81 1.23 16.44
CA GLU A 251 -21.56 1.10 17.18
C GLU A 251 -21.10 2.45 17.72
N ALA A 252 -20.50 2.43 18.91
CA ALA A 252 -19.82 3.61 19.44
C ALA A 252 -18.63 3.96 18.54
N GLY A 253 -18.46 5.25 18.23
CA GLY A 253 -17.40 5.66 17.33
C GLY A 253 -17.34 7.16 17.12
N ILE A 254 -16.41 7.56 16.25
CA ILE A 254 -16.16 8.94 15.87
C ILE A 254 -16.49 9.10 14.39
N LEU A 255 -17.26 10.13 14.06
CA LEU A 255 -17.54 10.53 12.69
C LEU A 255 -16.82 11.84 12.38
N LEU A 256 -16.09 11.84 11.26
CA LEU A 256 -15.41 13.02 10.72
C LEU A 256 -16.38 13.82 9.84
N ASP A 257 -16.29 15.14 9.90
CA ASP A 257 -17.05 16.02 9.02
C ASP A 257 -16.38 16.19 7.64
N GLN A 258 -17.06 16.93 6.76
CA GLN A 258 -16.61 17.19 5.39
C GLN A 258 -15.21 17.83 5.33
N GLU A 259 -14.94 18.74 6.25
CA GLU A 259 -13.67 19.46 6.34
C GLU A 259 -12.53 18.54 6.80
N ALA A 260 -12.77 17.71 7.82
CA ALA A 260 -11.81 16.69 8.27
C ALA A 260 -11.50 15.66 7.17
N ILE A 261 -12.51 15.20 6.43
CA ILE A 261 -12.34 14.27 5.31
C ILE A 261 -11.48 14.92 4.21
N ASP A 262 -11.78 16.15 3.80
CA ASP A 262 -11.03 16.86 2.76
C ASP A 262 -9.55 17.07 3.14
N ILE A 263 -9.27 17.43 4.39
CA ILE A 263 -7.89 17.57 4.90
C ILE A 263 -7.13 16.26 4.77
N LEU A 264 -7.73 15.15 5.19
CA LEU A 264 -7.10 13.82 5.14
C LEU A 264 -6.90 13.33 3.70
N VAL A 265 -7.87 13.59 2.81
CA VAL A 265 -7.75 13.30 1.38
C VAL A 265 -6.58 14.07 0.77
N LYS A 266 -6.54 15.40 0.94
CA LYS A 266 -5.47 16.26 0.40
C LYS A 266 -4.11 15.89 0.94
N THR A 267 -4.00 15.70 2.26
CA THR A 267 -2.76 15.22 2.90
C THR A 267 -2.28 13.91 2.29
N THR A 268 -3.18 12.97 2.03
CA THR A 268 -2.83 11.67 1.43
C THR A 268 -2.37 11.83 -0.02
N LEU A 269 -3.05 12.67 -0.82
CA LEU A 269 -2.65 12.97 -2.19
C LEU A 269 -1.29 13.67 -2.24
N ASP A 270 -1.01 14.59 -1.31
CA ASP A 270 0.28 15.28 -1.20
C ASP A 270 1.41 14.31 -0.83
N LEU A 271 1.17 13.37 0.09
CA LEU A 271 2.13 12.31 0.43
C LEU A 271 2.45 11.43 -0.78
N ILE A 272 1.45 11.14 -1.61
CA ILE A 272 1.62 10.36 -2.84
C ILE A 272 2.38 11.18 -3.89
N ALA A 273 2.01 12.44 -4.13
CA ALA A 273 2.67 13.32 -5.09
C ALA A 273 4.15 13.53 -4.76
N ASN A 274 4.50 13.58 -3.47
CA ASN A 274 5.88 13.73 -3.01
C ASN A 274 6.60 12.41 -2.74
N LEU A 275 6.00 11.26 -3.09
CA LEU A 275 6.60 9.96 -2.85
C LEU A 275 7.89 9.82 -3.67
N SER A 276 8.98 9.52 -2.97
CA SER A 276 10.24 9.10 -3.58
C SER A 276 10.82 7.91 -2.84
N ILE A 277 11.39 6.97 -3.60
CA ILE A 277 12.01 5.76 -3.08
C ILE A 277 13.45 5.75 -3.53
N ARG A 278 14.39 5.67 -2.58
CA ARG A 278 15.80 5.39 -2.83
C ARG A 278 16.18 4.11 -2.09
N GLN A 279 16.30 3.01 -2.83
CA GLN A 279 16.53 1.69 -2.27
C GLN A 279 17.28 0.80 -3.26
N ALA A 280 18.08 -0.14 -2.75
CA ALA A 280 18.77 -1.14 -3.57
C ALA A 280 19.63 -0.58 -4.71
N LYS A 281 20.16 0.65 -4.52
CA LYS A 281 20.92 1.43 -5.50
C LYS A 281 20.13 1.89 -6.74
N GLY A 282 18.81 1.75 -6.73
CA GLY A 282 17.90 2.40 -7.68
C GLY A 282 17.12 3.53 -7.02
N TYR A 283 16.35 4.25 -7.83
CA TYR A 283 15.40 5.24 -7.35
C TYR A 283 14.11 5.26 -8.17
N MET A 284 13.06 5.80 -7.58
CA MET A 284 11.80 6.17 -8.24
C MET A 284 11.24 7.42 -7.54
N TYR A 285 10.59 8.30 -8.28
CA TYR A 285 9.76 9.38 -7.73
C TYR A 285 8.47 9.52 -8.54
N VAL A 286 7.41 9.97 -7.89
CA VAL A 286 6.15 10.30 -8.56
C VAL A 286 6.34 11.55 -9.40
N ASP A 287 5.98 11.45 -10.68
CA ASP A 287 6.08 12.53 -11.66
C ASP A 287 4.75 13.29 -11.77
N SER A 288 3.65 12.55 -11.84
CA SER A 288 2.31 13.14 -11.92
C SER A 288 1.23 12.29 -11.26
N ILE A 289 0.18 12.98 -10.80
CA ILE A 289 -1.02 12.38 -10.25
C ILE A 289 -2.26 13.01 -10.90
N GLU A 290 -3.17 12.16 -11.36
CA GLU A 290 -4.48 12.54 -11.89
C GLU A 290 -5.55 12.03 -10.92
N VAL A 291 -6.49 12.89 -10.55
CA VAL A 291 -7.45 12.63 -9.47
C VAL A 291 -8.87 12.65 -10.01
N ASP A 292 -9.72 11.76 -9.48
CA ASP A 292 -11.15 11.67 -9.77
C ASP A 292 -11.95 11.59 -8.46
N TYR A 293 -12.67 12.66 -8.16
CA TYR A 293 -13.66 12.69 -7.08
C TYR A 293 -14.93 11.96 -7.55
N ASN A 294 -15.01 10.66 -7.25
CA ASN A 294 -16.00 9.74 -7.79
C ASN A 294 -17.27 9.67 -6.94
N ASP A 295 -18.35 10.24 -7.46
CA ASP A 295 -19.70 10.25 -6.91
C ASP A 295 -20.58 9.10 -7.44
N SER A 296 -20.08 8.34 -8.42
CA SER A 296 -20.80 7.23 -9.03
C SER A 296 -20.78 5.98 -8.14
N ASN A 297 -21.65 5.01 -8.44
CA ASN A 297 -21.65 3.72 -7.72
C ASN A 297 -20.49 2.79 -8.13
N LYS A 298 -19.83 3.05 -9.26
CA LYS A 298 -18.78 2.17 -9.78
C LYS A 298 -17.43 2.79 -9.44
N MET A 299 -16.63 2.09 -8.64
CA MET A 299 -15.26 2.50 -8.29
C MET A 299 -14.32 2.44 -9.50
N MET A 300 -13.24 3.21 -9.49
CA MET A 300 -12.23 3.30 -10.55
C MET A 300 -12.82 3.80 -11.88
N ARG A 301 -13.57 4.91 -11.84
CA ARG A 301 -14.07 5.57 -13.06
C ARG A 301 -12.92 6.04 -13.93
N ILE A 302 -11.88 6.63 -13.32
CA ILE A 302 -10.61 7.00 -13.95
C ILE A 302 -9.94 5.88 -14.79
N LYS A 303 -10.16 4.61 -14.46
CA LYS A 303 -9.58 3.47 -15.19
C LYS A 303 -10.44 3.01 -16.38
N ARG A 304 -11.75 3.23 -16.32
CA ARG A 304 -12.72 2.74 -17.33
C ARG A 304 -13.12 3.81 -18.35
N SER A 305 -13.29 5.04 -17.87
CA SER A 305 -13.80 6.20 -18.61
C SER A 305 -13.00 7.44 -18.18
N PRO A 306 -11.74 7.60 -18.64
CA PRO A 306 -10.90 8.75 -18.27
C PRO A 306 -11.53 10.11 -18.62
N ASP A 307 -12.38 10.17 -19.65
CA ASP A 307 -13.04 11.41 -20.07
C ASP A 307 -14.15 11.89 -19.11
N GLU A 308 -14.60 11.02 -18.19
CA GLU A 308 -15.69 11.31 -17.24
C GLU A 308 -15.19 11.72 -15.84
N ILE A 309 -13.88 11.88 -15.66
CA ILE A 309 -13.32 12.20 -14.34
C ILE A 309 -13.72 13.59 -13.85
N SER A 310 -13.74 13.76 -12.53
CA SER A 310 -13.89 15.05 -11.88
C SER A 310 -12.61 15.39 -11.11
N PRO A 311 -11.73 16.26 -11.64
CA PRO A 311 -10.47 16.61 -10.99
C PRO A 311 -10.66 17.45 -9.72
N GLU A 312 -11.82 18.09 -9.58
CA GLU A 312 -12.21 18.86 -8.40
C GLU A 312 -13.50 18.27 -7.78
N PRO A 313 -13.69 18.42 -6.46
CA PRO A 313 -14.91 17.98 -5.79
C PRO A 313 -16.08 18.87 -6.21
N LYS A 314 -17.01 18.30 -7.00
CA LYS A 314 -18.24 19.00 -7.46
C LYS A 314 -19.40 18.92 -6.46
N THR A 315 -19.32 17.99 -5.51
CA THR A 315 -20.34 17.73 -4.48
C THR A 315 -19.66 17.42 -3.16
N ASP A 316 -20.43 17.39 -2.08
CA ASP A 316 -19.93 16.96 -0.77
C ASP A 316 -19.56 15.47 -0.77
N TYR A 317 -18.70 15.08 0.16
CA TYR A 317 -18.41 13.68 0.45
C TYR A 317 -19.65 12.96 0.98
N ALA A 318 -19.79 11.70 0.56
CA ALA A 318 -20.89 10.86 0.97
C ALA A 318 -20.83 10.57 2.48
N VAL A 319 -21.94 10.82 3.18
CA VAL A 319 -22.08 10.52 4.61
C VAL A 319 -22.78 9.17 4.79
N TYR A 320 -22.05 8.15 5.24
CA TYR A 320 -22.54 6.78 5.38
C TYR A 320 -23.11 6.47 6.77
N PHE A 321 -22.80 7.26 7.80
CA PHE A 321 -23.28 7.02 9.16
C PHE A 321 -24.16 8.17 9.68
N ALA A 322 -25.06 7.85 10.61
CA ALA A 322 -25.87 8.83 11.32
C ALA A 322 -25.99 8.43 12.79
N ALA A 323 -25.93 9.43 13.68
CA ALA A 323 -26.16 9.24 15.10
C ALA A 323 -27.65 8.93 15.37
N LYS A 324 -27.91 7.99 16.27
CA LYS A 324 -29.25 7.70 16.80
C LYS A 324 -29.21 7.48 18.29
#